data_AF-A0A7X7RE97-F1
#
_entry.id   AF-A0A7X7RE97-F1
#
_cell.length_a   1.000
_cell.length_b   1.000
_cell.length_c   1.000
_cell.angle_alpha   90.00
_cell.angle_beta   90.00
_cell.angle_gamma   90.00
#
_symmetry.space_group_name_H-M   'P 1'
#
loop_
_entity.id
_entity.type
_entity.pdbx_description
1 polymer ?
#
loop_
_entity_poly.entity_id
_entity_poly.type
_entity_poly.pdbx_seq_one_letter_code
_entity_poly.pdbx_strand_id
1 'polypeptide(L)' 'MNNAELMQHKEQFRKCMEQYQARVVVCGGTGCMANGSADIIAALAVFAKKRAWISP' A
#
# COMPACT_ATOMS: atom_id res chain seq x y z
N MET A 1 -19.10 -9.12 25.20
CA MET A 1 -18.63 -9.27 23.81
C MET A 1 -17.99 -10.65 23.70
N ASN A 2 -18.58 -11.55 22.92
CA ASN A 2 -18.11 -12.93 22.78
C ASN A 2 -17.15 -13.08 21.57
N ASN A 3 -16.44 -14.21 21.48
CA ASN A 3 -15.43 -14.44 20.43
C ASN A 3 -15.98 -14.37 19.00
N ALA A 4 -17.22 -14.78 18.75
CA ALA A 4 -17.87 -14.72 17.44
C ALA A 4 -18.16 -13.28 16.99
N GLU A 5 -18.57 -12.40 17.91
CA GLU A 5 -18.77 -10.97 17.63
C GLU A 5 -17.44 -10.29 17.27
N LEU A 6 -16.35 -10.66 17.96
CA LEU A 6 -15.01 -10.16 17.67
C LEU A 6 -14.53 -10.57 16.27
N MET A 7 -14.82 -11.81 15.86
CA MET A 7 -14.48 -12.31 14.52
C MET A 7 -15.29 -11.60 13.42
N GLN A 8 -16.56 -11.28 13.66
CA GLN A 8 -17.36 -10.47 12.72
C GLN A 8 -16.79 -9.06 12.57
N HIS A 9 -16.45 -8.38 13.66
CA HIS A 9 -15.85 -7.05 13.60
C HIS A 9 -14.49 -7.06 12.88
N LYS A 10 -13.66 -8.09 13.13
CA LYS A 10 -12.38 -8.26 12.43
C LYS A 10 -12.56 -8.42 10.92
N GLU A 11 -13.55 -9.20 10.51
CA GLU A 11 -13.83 -9.43 9.09
C GLU A 11 -14.40 -8.19 8.40
N GLN A 12 -15.30 -7.46 9.07
CA GLN A 12 -15.83 -6.18 8.59
C GLN A 12 -14.72 -5.13 8.45
N PHE A 13 -13.83 -5.05 9.44
CA PHE A 13 -12.66 -4.16 9.40
C PHE A 13 -11.73 -4.52 8.24
N ARG A 14 -11.42 -5.81 8.06
CA ARG A 14 -10.58 -6.29 6.96
C ARG A 14 -11.17 -5.91 5.60
N LYS A 15 -12.44 -6.20 5.35
CA LYS A 15 -13.14 -5.83 4.10
C LYS A 15 -13.16 -4.32 3.87
N CYS A 16 -13.37 -3.55 4.95
CA CYS A 16 -13.31 -2.09 4.88
C CYS A 16 -11.89 -1.61 4.52
N MET A 17 -10.84 -2.23 5.06
CA MET A 17 -9.45 -1.86 4.75
C MET A 17 -8.99 -2.32 3.36
N GLU A 18 -9.50 -3.46 2.87
CA GLU A 18 -9.19 -3.99 1.53
C GLU A 18 -9.60 -3.02 0.41
N GLN A 19 -10.61 -2.17 0.62
CA GLN A 19 -11.00 -1.14 -0.36
C GLN A 19 -10.02 0.03 -0.45
N TYR A 20 -9.19 0.24 0.58
CA TYR A 20 -8.21 1.31 0.59
C TYR A 20 -6.91 0.81 -0.03
N GLN A 21 -6.60 1.29 -1.24
CA GLN A 21 -5.26 1.12 -1.78
C GLN A 21 -4.26 1.92 -0.94
N ALA A 22 -3.21 1.25 -0.47
CA ALA A 22 -2.10 1.90 0.18
C ALA A 22 -1.45 2.90 -0.79
N ARG A 23 -1.33 4.16 -0.38
CA ARG A 23 -0.70 5.22 -1.17
C ARG A 23 0.69 5.48 -0.62
N VAL A 24 1.68 5.38 -1.49
CA VAL A 24 3.08 5.72 -1.17
C VAL A 24 3.45 6.97 -1.95
N VAL A 25 3.96 7.98 -1.26
CA VAL A 25 4.45 9.22 -1.87
C VAL A 25 5.97 9.18 -1.87
N VAL A 26 6.57 9.37 -3.05
CA VAL A 26 8.02 9.52 -3.19
C VAL A 26 8.35 10.96 -3.51
N CYS A 27 9.37 11.51 -2.85
CA CYS A 27 9.81 12.88 -3.07
C CYS A 27 10.32 13.06 -4.51
N GLY A 28 9.72 14.00 -5.25
CA GLY A 28 10.11 14.34 -6.63
C GLY A 28 10.95 15.62 -6.75
N GLY A 29 11.40 16.21 -5.64
CA GLY A 29 12.25 17.40 -5.67
C GLY A 29 13.61 17.12 -6.32
N THR A 30 14.24 18.13 -6.90
CA THR A 30 15.52 17.99 -7.62
C THR A 30 16.62 17.32 -6.78
N GLY A 31 16.74 17.70 -5.50
CA GLY A 31 17.68 17.05 -4.56
C GLY A 31 17.34 15.59 -4.26
N CYS A 32 16.04 15.25 -4.19
CA CYS A 32 15.59 13.88 -3.98
C CYS A 32 15.89 13.00 -5.21
N MET A 33 15.68 13.55 -6.41
CA MET A 33 15.95 12.86 -7.68
C MET A 33 17.46 12.64 -7.89
N ALA A 34 18.29 13.64 -7.59
CA ALA A 34 19.75 13.51 -7.61
C ALA A 34 20.28 12.43 -6.65
N ASN A 35 19.53 12.17 -5.57
CA ASN A 35 19.88 11.18 -4.54
C ASN A 35 19.13 9.84 -4.72
N GLY A 36 18.67 9.53 -5.94
CA GLY A 36 18.16 8.19 -6.26
C GLY A 36 16.67 7.94 -5.97
N SER A 37 15.86 8.99 -5.80
CA SER A 37 14.40 8.80 -5.66
C SER A 37 13.77 8.15 -6.89
N ALA A 38 14.38 8.31 -8.08
CA ALA A 38 13.97 7.61 -9.29
C ALA A 38 14.08 6.08 -9.15
N ASP A 39 15.17 5.59 -8.56
CA ASP A 39 15.41 4.16 -8.34
C ASP A 39 14.41 3.57 -7.35
N ILE A 40 14.06 4.34 -6.32
CA ILE A 40 13.01 3.97 -5.35
C ILE A 40 11.66 3.82 -6.06
N ILE A 41 11.28 4.77 -6.92
CA ILE A 41 10.02 4.69 -7.69
C ILE A 41 10.00 3.42 -8.55
N ALA A 42 11.09 3.14 -9.26
CA ALA A 42 11.19 1.96 -10.12
C ALA A 42 11.06 0.65 -9.32
N ALA A 43 11.78 0.54 -8.20
CA ALA A 43 11.70 -0.61 -7.30
C ALA A 43 10.30 -0.78 -6.70
N LEU A 44 9.65 0.32 -6.31
CA LEU A 44 8.31 0.32 -5.76
C LEU A 44 7.29 -0.18 -6.80
N ALA A 45 7.41 0.23 -8.06
CA ALA A 45 6.54 -0.24 -9.13
C ALA A 45 6.69 -1.76 -9.37
N VAL A 46 7.91 -2.29 -9.36
CA VAL A 46 8.15 -3.74 -9.47
C VAL A 46 7.57 -4.49 -8.27
N PHE A 47 7.78 -3.97 -7.06
CA PHE A 47 7.23 -4.55 -5.84
C PHE A 47 5.70 -4.57 -5.84
N ALA A 48 5.08 -3.46 -6.24
CA ALA A 48 3.63 -3.32 -6.26
C ALA A 48 2.98 -4.23 -7.31
N LYS A 49 3.62 -4.43 -8.47
CA LYS A 49 3.20 -5.45 -9.46
C LYS A 49 3.28 -6.87 -8.89
N LYS A 50 4.38 -7.23 -8.22
CA LYS A 50 4.57 -8.56 -7.61
C LYS A 50 3.53 -8.86 -6.51
N ARG A 51 3.07 -7.84 -5.79
CA ARG A 51 2.09 -7.95 -4.70
C ARG A 51 0.64 -7.75 -5.16
N ALA A 52 0.38 -7.57 -6.46
CA ALA A 52 -0.94 -7.19 -7.00
C ALA A 52 -1.54 -5.94 -6.33
N TRP A 53 -0.71 -5.03 -5.85
CA TRP A 53 -1.12 -3.77 -5.20
C TRP A 53 -1.67 -2.74 -6.19
N ILE A 54 -1.22 -2.84 -7.44
CA ILE A 54 -1.74 -2.06 -8.57
C ILE A 54 -2.63 -3.03 -9.35
N SER A 55 -3.89 -3.15 -8.97
CA SER A 55 -4.91 -3.68 -9.89
C SER A 55 -5.11 -2.63 -11.00
N PRO A 56 -5.32 -3.04 -12.27
CA PRO A 56 -5.79 -2.14 -13.32
C PRO A 56 -7.07 -1.40 -12.91
#